data_AF-A0A0Q5WLY1-F1
#
_entry.id   AF-A0A0Q5WLY1-F1
#
_cell.length_a   1.000
_cell.length_b   1.000
_cell.length_c   1.000
_cell.angle_alpha   90.00
_cell.angle_beta   90.00
_cell.angle_gamma   90.00
#
_symmetry.space_group_name_H-M   'P 1'
#
loop_
_entity.id
_entity.type
_entity.pdbx_description
1 polymer ?
#
loop_
_entity_poly.entity_id
_entity_poly.type
_entity_poly.pdbx_seq_one_letter_code
_entity_poly.pdbx_strand_id
1 'polypeptide(L)'
;MTEPVPGRLVELSEDTRSWLADLREDELKTLKEVVKMPADDVRDGFKMVRDLRTVARFLRWLIYGAIAIFIATVALYENVLKIWGWIKGVPAA
;
A
#
# COMPACT_ATOMS: atom_id res chain seq x y z
N MET A 1 9.54 -28.92 35.24
CA MET A 1 8.16 -29.40 35.11
C MET A 1 7.70 -29.00 33.72
N THR A 2 7.71 -29.93 32.77
CA THR A 2 7.23 -29.70 31.40
C THR A 2 5.72 -29.93 31.40
N GLU A 3 4.95 -28.87 31.16
CA GLU A 3 3.50 -29.01 30.97
C GLU A 3 3.24 -29.89 29.75
N PRO A 4 2.28 -30.84 29.81
CA PRO A 4 1.96 -31.68 28.68
C PRO A 4 1.39 -30.80 27.56
N VAL A 5 2.12 -30.71 26.45
CA VAL A 5 1.66 -30.05 25.23
C VAL A 5 0.33 -30.72 24.83
N PRO A 6 -0.79 -29.97 24.75
CA PRO A 6 -2.08 -30.56 24.42
C PRO A 6 -2.00 -31.34 23.11
N GLY A 7 -2.53 -32.57 23.07
CA GLY A 7 -2.33 -33.52 21.96
C GLY A 7 -2.66 -32.99 20.56
N ARG A 8 -3.54 -31.99 20.45
CA ARG A 8 -3.85 -31.28 19.19
C ARG A 8 -2.68 -30.48 18.59
N LEU A 9 -1.70 -30.06 19.39
CA LEU A 9 -0.51 -29.34 18.90
C LEU A 9 0.57 -30.30 18.37
N VAL A 10 0.52 -31.58 18.78
CA VAL A 10 1.43 -32.63 18.29
C VAL A 10 1.11 -33.01 16.84
N GLU A 11 -0.16 -32.86 16.44
CA GLU A 11 -0.64 -33.11 15.08
C GLU A 11 -0.25 -32.02 14.07
N LEU A 12 0.19 -30.85 14.53
CA LEU A 12 0.64 -29.76 13.67
C LEU A 12 2.05 -30.05 13.13
N SER A 13 2.30 -29.66 11.88
CA SER A 13 3.65 -29.72 11.30
C SER A 13 4.63 -28.90 12.14
N GLU A 14 5.90 -29.31 12.14
CA GLU A 14 6.95 -28.63 12.92
C GLU A 14 7.05 -27.13 12.56
N ASP A 15 6.89 -26.81 11.28
CA ASP A 15 6.89 -25.44 10.76
C ASP A 15 5.73 -24.61 11.32
N THR A 16 4.51 -25.15 11.34
CA THR A 16 3.34 -24.44 11.90
C THR A 16 3.48 -24.25 13.41
N ARG A 17 4.07 -25.24 14.11
CA ARG A 17 4.30 -25.16 15.55
C ARG A 17 5.34 -24.08 15.89
N SER A 18 6.43 -24.02 15.11
CA SER A 18 7.43 -22.95 15.24
C SER A 18 6.85 -21.57 14.92
N TRP A 19 6.02 -21.45 13.88
CA TRP A 19 5.37 -20.19 13.53
C TRP A 19 4.42 -19.70 14.64
N LEU A 20 3.57 -20.59 15.18
CA LEU A 20 2.66 -20.24 16.28
C LEU A 20 3.40 -19.85 17.58
N ALA A 21 4.56 -20.45 17.83
CA ALA A 21 5.39 -20.14 18.99
C ALA A 21 6.06 -18.75 18.90
N ASP A 22 6.28 -18.24 17.69
CA ASP A 22 6.91 -16.93 17.44
C ASP A 22 5.90 -15.76 17.47
N LEU A 23 4.59 -16.05 17.41
CA LEU A 23 3.56 -15.03 17.39
C LEU A 23 3.49 -14.26 18.71
N ARG A 24 3.41 -12.94 18.59
CA ARG A 24 3.17 -12.05 19.74
C ARG A 24 1.72 -12.15 20.22
N GLU A 25 1.45 -11.76 21.47
CA GLU A 25 0.09 -11.84 22.06
C GLU A 25 -0.98 -11.07 21.24
N ASP A 26 -0.62 -9.93 20.66
CA ASP A 26 -1.48 -9.12 19.80
C ASP A 26 -1.81 -9.83 18.48
N GLU A 27 -0.85 -10.55 17.92
CA GLU A 27 -1.00 -11.33 16.70
C GLU A 27 -1.84 -12.59 16.94
N LEU A 28 -1.63 -13.26 18.08
CA LEU A 28 -2.45 -14.40 18.51
C LEU A 28 -3.92 -13.99 18.71
N LYS A 29 -4.18 -12.83 19.30
CA LYS A 29 -5.54 -12.30 19.45
C LYS A 29 -6.18 -12.05 18.09
N THR A 30 -5.43 -11.46 17.16
CA THR A 30 -5.91 -11.22 15.79
C THR A 30 -6.21 -12.52 15.06
N LEU A 31 -5.30 -13.50 15.12
CA LEU A 31 -5.49 -14.81 14.52
C LEU A 31 -6.73 -15.52 15.09
N LYS A 32 -6.94 -15.45 16.41
CA LYS A 32 -8.11 -16.03 17.07
C LYS A 32 -9.42 -15.41 16.59
N GLU A 33 -9.44 -14.11 16.28
CA GLU A 33 -10.62 -13.46 15.70
C GLU A 33 -10.79 -13.82 14.22
N VAL A 34 -9.72 -13.85 13.43
CA VAL A 34 -9.76 -14.21 12.00
C VAL A 34 -10.24 -15.65 11.79
N VAL A 35 -9.80 -16.60 12.63
CA VAL A 35 -10.22 -18.02 12.53
C VAL A 35 -11.70 -18.21 12.86
N LYS A 36 -12.34 -17.30 13.60
CA LYS A 36 -13.78 -17.35 13.88
C LYS A 36 -14.64 -16.81 12.72
N MET A 37 -14.03 -16.08 11.77
CA MET A 37 -14.77 -15.48 10.66
C MET A 37 -15.08 -16.53 9.58
N PRO A 38 -16.16 -16.34 8.80
CA PRO A 38 -16.43 -17.14 7.62
C PRO A 38 -15.25 -17.09 6.64
N ALA A 39 -14.93 -18.22 6.01
CA ALA A 39 -13.81 -18.31 5.08
C ALA A 39 -13.96 -17.36 3.87
N ASP A 40 -15.20 -17.14 3.43
CA ASP A 40 -15.52 -16.23 2.33
C ASP A 40 -15.18 -14.77 2.70
N ASP A 41 -15.54 -14.33 3.92
CA ASP A 41 -15.27 -12.97 4.40
C ASP A 41 -13.76 -12.69 4.51
N VAL A 42 -12.99 -13.66 5.01
CA VAL A 42 -11.52 -13.55 5.10
C VAL A 42 -10.92 -13.42 3.69
N ARG A 43 -11.36 -14.25 2.76
CA ARG A 43 -10.86 -14.24 1.37
C ARG A 43 -11.18 -12.92 0.67
N ASP A 44 -12.38 -12.40 0.84
CA ASP A 44 -12.80 -11.13 0.27
C ASP A 44 -12.07 -9.95 0.90
N GLY A 45 -11.83 -9.98 2.22
CA GLY A 45 -11.01 -9.01 2.92
C GLY A 45 -9.56 -8.97 2.39
N PHE A 46 -8.93 -10.12 2.22
CA PHE A 46 -7.58 -10.21 1.64
C PHE A 46 -7.53 -9.70 0.20
N LYS A 47 -8.53 -10.04 -0.61
CA LYS A 47 -8.65 -9.55 -1.98
C LYS A 47 -8.78 -8.03 -2.00
N MET A 48 -9.63 -7.47 -1.15
CA MET A 48 -9.81 -6.02 -1.02
C MET A 48 -8.51 -5.31 -0.63
N VAL A 49 -7.78 -5.81 0.37
CA VAL A 49 -6.49 -5.22 0.79
C VAL A 49 -5.47 -5.25 -0.35
N ARG A 50 -5.40 -6.35 -1.09
CA ARG A 50 -4.51 -6.48 -2.25
C ARG A 50 -4.87 -5.47 -3.35
N ASP A 51 -6.16 -5.32 -3.64
CA ASP A 51 -6.64 -4.42 -4.67
C ASP A 51 -6.42 -2.96 -4.25
N LEU A 52 -6.70 -2.61 -2.99
CA LEU A 52 -6.42 -1.30 -2.40
C LEU A 52 -4.93 -0.94 -2.47
N ARG A 53 -4.02 -1.89 -2.24
CA ARG A 53 -2.57 -1.65 -2.36
C ARG A 53 -2.17 -1.23 -3.77
N THR A 54 -2.85 -1.77 -4.77
CA THR A 54 -2.63 -1.43 -6.18
C THR A 54 -3.19 -0.05 -6.51
N VAL A 55 -4.43 0.23 -6.09
CA VAL A 55 -5.09 1.52 -6.28
C VAL A 55 -4.33 2.65 -5.58
N ALA A 56 -3.85 2.43 -4.35
CA ALA A 56 -3.07 3.42 -3.62
C ALA A 56 -1.77 3.80 -4.35
N ARG A 57 -1.10 2.82 -4.96
CA ARG A 57 0.09 3.09 -5.79
C ARG A 57 -0.27 3.87 -7.05
N PHE A 58 -1.37 3.53 -7.71
CA PHE A 58 -1.85 4.25 -8.89
C PHE A 58 -2.19 5.71 -8.56
N LEU A 59 -2.96 5.95 -7.48
CA LEU A 59 -3.32 7.29 -7.04
C LEU A 59 -2.09 8.15 -6.71
N ARG A 60 -1.06 7.55 -6.11
CA ARG A 60 0.22 8.25 -5.87
C ARG A 60 0.83 8.76 -7.18
N TRP A 61 0.87 7.93 -8.22
CA TRP A 61 1.37 8.34 -9.53
C TRP A 61 0.48 9.36 -10.22
N LEU A 62 -0.83 9.27 -10.06
CA LEU A 62 -1.78 10.26 -10.58
C LEU A 62 -1.52 11.64 -9.97
N ILE A 63 -1.30 11.72 -8.65
CA ILE A 63 -0.97 12.99 -7.97
C ILE A 63 0.34 13.57 -8.53
N TYR A 64 1.40 12.76 -8.65
CA TYR A 64 2.65 13.22 -9.26
C TYR A 64 2.48 13.68 -10.70
N GLY A 65 1.66 12.98 -11.50
CA GLY A 65 1.33 13.37 -12.86
C GLY A 65 0.60 14.71 -12.92
N ALA A 66 -0.38 14.94 -12.05
CA ALA A 66 -1.11 16.20 -11.99
C ALA A 66 -0.19 17.38 -11.63
N ILE A 67 0.68 17.20 -10.63
CA ILE A 67 1.67 18.23 -10.24
C ILE A 67 2.65 18.50 -11.39
N ALA A 68 3.16 17.46 -12.04
CA ALA A 68 4.08 17.59 -13.16
C ALA A 68 3.43 18.36 -14.33
N ILE A 69 2.18 18.04 -14.69
CA ILE A 69 1.43 18.73 -15.75
C ILE A 69 1.24 20.21 -15.41
N PHE A 70 0.89 20.52 -14.15
CA PHE A 70 0.72 21.90 -13.70
C PHE A 70 2.01 22.70 -13.86
N ILE A 71 3.12 22.19 -13.34
CA ILE A 71 4.44 22.83 -13.44
C ILE A 71 4.84 23.00 -14.92
N ALA A 72 4.68 21.95 -15.73
CA ALA A 72 4.99 21.99 -17.15
C ALA A 72 4.17 23.06 -17.90
N THR A 73 2.90 23.21 -17.55
CA THR A 73 2.00 24.21 -18.17
C THR A 73 2.45 25.63 -17.84
N VAL A 74 2.75 25.91 -16.57
CA VAL A 74 3.24 27.24 -16.13
C VAL A 74 4.57 27.56 -16.81
N ALA A 75 5.53 26.61 -16.79
CA ALA A 75 6.82 26.79 -17.43
C ALA A 75 6.69 27.00 -18.95
N LEU A 76 5.78 26.28 -19.62
CA LEU A 76 5.51 26.46 -21.04
C LEU A 76 4.95 27.86 -21.32
N TYR A 77 3.99 28.33 -20.52
CA TYR A 77 3.40 29.67 -20.66
C TYR A 77 4.47 30.77 -20.57
N GLU A 78 5.32 30.72 -19.55
CA GLU A 78 6.42 31.69 -19.39
C GLU A 78 7.38 31.68 -20.58
N ASN A 79 7.74 30.49 -21.08
CA ASN A 79 8.64 30.37 -22.22
C ASN A 79 8.01 30.88 -23.52
N VAL A 80 6.71 30.63 -23.75
CA VAL A 80 5.99 31.18 -24.90
C VAL A 80 5.94 32.71 -24.83
N LEU A 81 5.65 33.29 -23.66
CA LEU A 81 5.66 34.74 -23.48
C LEU A 81 7.03 35.35 -23.75
N LYS A 82 8.10 34.70 -23.24
CA LYS A 82 9.48 35.12 -23.53
C LYS A 82 9.69 35.14 -25.04
N ILE A 83 9.47 34.03 -25.75
CA ILE A 83 9.64 33.95 -27.21
C ILE A 83 8.85 35.06 -27.92
N TRP A 84 7.62 35.32 -27.49
CA TRP A 84 6.80 36.36 -28.11
C TRP A 84 7.32 37.78 -27.87
N GLY A 85 7.88 38.04 -26.67
CA GLY A 85 8.55 39.30 -26.34
C GLY A 85 9.76 39.56 -27.23
N TRP A 86 10.58 38.52 -27.48
CA TRP A 86 11.71 38.61 -28.41
C TRP A 86 11.25 38.92 -29.84
N ILE A 87 10.18 38.26 -30.32
CA ILE A 87 9.63 38.49 -31.67
C ILE A 87 9.06 39.91 -31.84
N LYS A 88 8.42 40.46 -30.79
CA LYS A 88 7.84 41.82 -30.83
C LYS A 88 8.85 42.94 -30.57
N GLY A 89 10.12 42.62 -30.32
CA GLY A 89 11.17 43.62 -30.10
C GLY A 89 11.01 44.46 -28.83
N VAL A 90 10.21 43.99 -27.86
CA VAL A 90 10.08 44.65 -26.56
C VAL A 90 11.22 44.17 -25.66
N PRO A 91 12.13 45.05 -25.20
CA PRO A 91 13.21 44.63 -24.31
C PRO A 91 12.61 44.10 -23.01
N ALA A 92 13.05 42.90 -22.60
CA ALA A 92 12.67 42.32 -21.32
C ALA A 92 13.19 43.24 -20.21
N ALA A 93 12.27 43.97 -19.56
CA ALA A 93 12.53 44.71 -18.34
C ALA A 93 12.49 43.78 -17.12
#